data_AF-A0A804L3S1-F1
#
_entry.id   AF-A0A804L3S1-F1
#
_cell.length_a   1.000
_cell.length_b   1.000
_cell.length_c   1.000
_cell.angle_alpha   90.00
_cell.angle_beta   90.00
_cell.angle_gamma   90.00
#
_symmetry.space_group_name_H-M   'P 1'
#
loop_
_entity.id
_entity.type
_entity.pdbx_description
1 polymer ?
#
loop_
_entity_poly.entity_id
_entity_poly.type
_entity_poly.pdbx_seq_one_letter_code
_entity_poly.pdbx_strand_id
1 'polypeptide(L)'
;MCLKNAGISTKDVEEVLLVGGMTRVPKIQEVVAEIFGDVKELLLLDVIPLSLGIETLGVIFSRLINRNTKIPTKKSQVFSTAADNQTQVRIRVLQGEFELVGIPPAPRGMPQIEVTFVFGNRKGAANHYSVFRWAVGGGD
;
A
#
# COMPACT_ATOMS: atom_id res chain seq x y z
N MET A 1 28.09 -9.31 -7.87
CA MET A 1 27.83 -9.55 -9.31
C MET A 1 27.27 -8.33 -10.05
N CYS A 2 26.76 -7.27 -9.41
CA CYS A 2 26.23 -6.10 -10.15
C CYS A 2 27.29 -5.02 -10.49
N LEU A 3 28.15 -4.65 -9.54
CA LEU A 3 29.17 -3.60 -9.76
C LEU A 3 30.19 -3.98 -10.84
N LYS A 4 30.64 -5.24 -10.85
CA LYS A 4 31.54 -5.77 -11.89
C LYS A 4 30.90 -5.70 -13.29
N ASN A 5 29.60 -5.94 -13.41
CA ASN A 5 28.88 -5.86 -14.70
C ASN A 5 28.71 -4.41 -15.18
N ALA A 6 28.63 -3.46 -14.25
CA ALA A 6 28.54 -2.03 -14.55
C ALA A 6 29.92 -1.38 -14.78
N GLY A 7 31.03 -2.11 -14.57
CA GLY A 7 32.38 -1.57 -14.75
C GLY A 7 32.78 -0.51 -13.72
N ILE A 8 32.05 -0.41 -12.60
CA ILE A 8 32.28 0.58 -11.55
C ILE A 8 32.80 -0.09 -10.29
N SER A 9 33.61 0.63 -9.51
CA SER A 9 34.06 0.21 -8.18
C SER A 9 33.07 0.66 -7.10
N THR A 10 33.21 0.13 -5.89
CA THR A 10 32.38 0.58 -4.74
C THR A 10 32.59 2.04 -4.38
N LYS A 11 33.75 2.62 -4.75
CA LYS A 11 34.10 4.02 -4.46
C LYS A 11 33.45 5.02 -5.41
N ASP A 12 32.98 4.56 -6.56
CA ASP A 12 32.33 5.40 -7.57
C ASP A 12 30.83 5.57 -7.29
N VAL A 13 30.33 4.98 -6.20
CA VAL A 13 28.92 5.05 -5.81
C VAL A 13 28.73 6.23 -4.86
N GLU A 14 28.08 7.28 -5.33
CA GLU A 14 27.86 8.52 -4.55
C GLU A 14 26.70 8.39 -3.56
N GLU A 15 25.68 7.60 -3.91
CA GLU A 15 24.43 7.49 -3.16
C GLU A 15 23.92 6.05 -3.18
N VAL A 16 23.44 5.58 -2.03
CA VAL A 16 22.83 4.25 -1.90
C VAL A 16 21.40 4.39 -1.41
N LEU A 17 20.47 3.94 -2.24
CA LEU A 17 19.04 4.02 -1.98
C LEU A 17 18.51 2.65 -1.55
N LEU A 18 18.07 2.56 -0.30
CA LEU A 18 17.61 1.34 0.33
C LEU A 18 16.09 1.21 0.19
N VAL A 19 15.65 0.20 -0.58
CA VAL A 19 14.23 -0.04 -0.86
C VAL A 19 13.71 -1.25 -0.11
N GLY A 20 12.56 -1.09 0.57
CA GLY A 20 11.77 -2.18 1.13
C GLY A 20 11.91 -2.34 2.65
N GLY A 21 10.87 -2.89 3.30
CA GLY A 21 10.76 -2.85 4.77
C GLY A 21 11.90 -3.52 5.54
N MET A 22 12.58 -4.52 4.97
CA MET A 22 13.71 -5.21 5.61
C MET A 22 14.96 -4.33 5.70
N THR A 23 15.13 -3.33 4.82
CA THR A 23 16.28 -2.41 4.88
C THR A 23 16.22 -1.46 6.07
N ARG A 24 15.11 -1.47 6.81
CA ARG A 24 14.96 -0.77 8.09
C ARG A 24 15.63 -1.50 9.26
N VAL A 25 16.12 -2.73 9.06
CA VAL A 25 16.91 -3.44 10.08
C VAL A 25 18.26 -2.71 10.23
N PRO A 26 18.63 -2.23 11.44
CA PRO A 26 19.87 -1.50 11.65
C PRO A 26 21.09 -2.26 11.14
N LYS A 27 21.11 -3.59 11.35
CA LYS A 27 22.21 -4.42 10.89
C LYS A 27 22.39 -4.45 9.39
N ILE A 28 21.31 -4.31 8.61
CA ILE A 28 21.39 -4.22 7.15
C ILE A 28 22.01 -2.89 6.73
N GLN A 29 21.65 -1.79 7.41
CA GLN A 29 22.21 -0.47 7.12
C GLN A 29 23.71 -0.40 7.46
N GLU A 30 24.11 -0.99 8.58
CA GLU A 30 25.53 -1.15 8.96
C GLU A 30 26.31 -1.92 7.89
N VAL A 31 25.82 -3.08 7.46
CA VAL A 31 26.49 -3.90 6.44
C VAL A 31 26.59 -3.15 5.11
N VAL A 32 25.57 -2.39 4.73
CA VAL A 32 25.62 -1.58 3.50
C VAL A 32 26.65 -0.46 3.64
N ALA A 33 26.71 0.22 4.78
CA ALA A 33 27.72 1.24 5.05
C ALA A 33 29.15 0.66 5.01
N GLU A 34 29.36 -0.54 5.56
CA GLU A 34 30.66 -1.24 5.47
C GLU A 34 31.05 -1.59 4.03
N ILE A 35 30.09 -1.97 3.18
CA ILE A 35 30.35 -2.38 1.79
C ILE A 35 30.70 -1.18 0.90
N PHE A 36 30.00 -0.06 1.08
CA PHE A 36 30.12 1.12 0.20
C PHE A 36 30.95 2.26 0.81
N GLY A 37 31.36 2.18 2.07
CA GLY A 37 32.23 3.15 2.74
C GLY A 37 31.50 4.44 3.16
N ASP A 38 32.19 5.58 3.09
CA ASP A 38 31.64 6.92 3.35
C ASP A 38 30.65 7.34 2.25
N VAL A 39 29.52 6.65 2.16
CA VAL A 39 28.38 7.11 1.36
C VAL A 39 27.78 8.30 2.09
N LYS A 40 27.72 9.45 1.40
CA LYS A 40 27.25 10.73 1.99
C LYS A 40 25.87 10.62 2.62
N GLU A 41 25.00 9.77 2.07
CA GLU A 41 23.63 9.64 2.54
C GLU A 41 23.05 8.24 2.21
N LEU A 42 22.44 7.61 3.21
CA LEU A 42 21.60 6.41 3.04
C LEU A 42 20.14 6.84 3.00
N LEU A 43 19.52 6.81 1.82
CA LEU A 43 18.10 7.13 1.69
C LEU A 43 17.26 5.87 1.85
N LEU A 44 16.39 5.87 2.85
CA LEU A 44 15.36 4.86 3.01
C LEU A 44 14.15 5.26 2.18
N LEU A 45 13.92 4.55 1.07
CA LEU A 45 12.71 4.71 0.30
C LEU A 45 11.70 3.62 0.66
N ASP A 46 10.72 4.04 1.43
CA ASP A 46 9.58 3.20 1.74
C ASP A 46 8.61 3.20 0.56
N VAL A 47 8.40 2.04 -0.02
CA VAL A 47 7.46 1.83 -1.11
C VAL A 47 6.53 0.66 -0.81
N ILE A 48 5.33 0.72 -1.36
CA ILE A 48 4.36 -0.38 -1.27
C ILE A 48 4.78 -1.47 -2.27
N PRO A 49 5.12 -2.70 -1.85
CA PRO A 49 5.73 -3.70 -2.73
C PRO A 49 4.78 -4.29 -3.79
N LEU A 50 3.46 -4.26 -3.52
CA LEU A 50 2.43 -4.82 -4.38
C LEU A 50 1.29 -3.81 -4.60
N SER A 51 0.55 -3.96 -5.69
CA SER A 51 -0.58 -3.09 -5.97
C SER A 51 -1.75 -3.46 -5.07
N LEU A 52 -2.42 -2.46 -4.52
CA LEU A 52 -3.56 -2.63 -3.65
C LEU A 52 -4.81 -2.16 -4.37
N GLY A 53 -5.90 -2.89 -4.15
CA GLY A 53 -7.15 -2.63 -4.80
C GLY A 53 -8.28 -3.30 -4.05
N ILE A 54 -9.48 -3.15 -4.59
CA ILE A 54 -10.69 -3.74 -4.08
C ILE A 54 -11.25 -4.63 -5.17
N GLU A 55 -11.51 -5.88 -4.81
CA GLU A 55 -12.28 -6.79 -5.64
C GLU A 55 -13.75 -6.65 -5.25
N THR A 56 -14.57 -6.09 -6.12
CA THR A 56 -16.03 -6.13 -5.94
C THR A 56 -16.58 -7.48 -6.42
N LEU A 57 -17.78 -7.87 -5.96
CA LEU A 57 -18.48 -9.03 -6.52
C LEU A 57 -18.60 -8.88 -8.05
N GLY A 58 -18.11 -9.87 -8.80
CA GLY A 58 -18.07 -9.82 -10.27
C GLY A 58 -16.68 -9.73 -10.91
N VAL A 59 -15.60 -10.11 -10.20
CA VAL A 59 -14.22 -10.24 -10.71
C VAL A 59 -13.55 -8.89 -11.08
N ILE A 60 -14.22 -7.76 -10.83
CA ILE A 60 -13.66 -6.44 -11.12
C ILE A 60 -12.73 -6.04 -9.98
N PHE A 61 -11.43 -6.18 -10.22
CA PHE A 61 -10.40 -5.65 -9.34
C PHE A 61 -10.10 -4.18 -9.68
N SER A 62 -10.60 -3.27 -8.85
CA SER A 62 -10.28 -1.84 -8.95
C SER A 62 -9.00 -1.56 -8.16
N ARG A 63 -7.91 -1.26 -8.87
CA ARG A 63 -6.63 -0.93 -8.23
C ARG A 63 -6.64 0.52 -7.73
N LEU A 64 -6.50 0.73 -6.42
CA LEU A 64 -6.44 2.07 -5.82
C LEU A 64 -5.01 2.58 -5.65
N ILE A 65 -4.06 1.69 -5.33
CA ILE A 65 -2.65 2.06 -5.13
C ILE A 65 -1.77 1.12 -5.94
N ASN A 66 -0.88 1.69 -6.75
CA ASN A 66 0.07 0.90 -7.53
C ASN A 66 1.22 0.38 -6.65
N ARG A 67 1.78 -0.77 -7.03
CA ARG A 67 3.08 -1.19 -6.50
C ARG A 67 4.12 -0.10 -6.72
N ASN A 68 5.13 -0.08 -5.87
CA ASN A 68 6.22 0.89 -5.83
C ASN A 68 5.77 2.34 -5.53
N THR A 69 4.52 2.55 -5.09
CA THR A 69 4.08 3.87 -4.60
C THR A 69 4.83 4.21 -3.32
N LYS A 70 5.39 5.43 -3.24
CA LYS A 70 6.12 5.93 -2.07
C LYS A 70 5.18 6.08 -0.85
N ILE A 71 5.68 5.73 0.32
CA ILE A 71 5.04 5.95 1.63
C ILE A 71 5.66 7.22 2.24
N PRO A 72 4.88 8.11 2.90
CA PRO A 72 3.46 8.01 3.22
C PRO A 72 2.55 8.29 2.02
N THR A 73 1.43 7.55 1.93
CA THR A 73 0.41 7.79 0.90
C THR A 73 -0.99 7.51 1.42
N LYS A 74 -1.97 8.27 0.92
CA LYS A 74 -3.39 8.11 1.20
C LYS A 74 -4.14 8.09 -0.12
N LYS A 75 -5.01 7.09 -0.31
CA LYS A 75 -5.94 7.03 -1.43
C LYS A 75 -7.32 6.66 -0.96
N SER A 76 -8.33 7.37 -1.46
CA SER A 76 -9.73 7.16 -1.16
C SER A 76 -10.48 6.98 -2.47
N GLN A 77 -11.40 6.03 -2.51
CA GLN A 77 -12.32 5.85 -3.63
C GLN A 77 -13.67 5.39 -3.10
N VAL A 78 -14.73 5.92 -3.70
CA VAL A 78 -16.10 5.55 -3.39
C VAL A 78 -16.52 4.40 -4.29
N PHE A 79 -17.12 3.38 -3.68
CA PHE A 79 -17.66 2.20 -4.33
C PHE A 79 -19.16 2.10 -4.06
N SER A 80 -19.83 1.29 -4.88
CA SER A 80 -21.24 0.97 -4.64
C SER A 80 -21.52 -0.52 -4.81
N THR A 81 -22.71 -0.94 -4.40
CA THR A 81 -23.16 -2.32 -4.54
C THR A 81 -23.33 -2.69 -6.01
N ALA A 82 -22.92 -3.91 -6.34
CA ALA A 82 -23.02 -4.47 -7.69
C ALA A 82 -24.42 -5.03 -7.99
N ALA A 83 -25.20 -5.33 -6.94
CA ALA A 83 -26.54 -5.88 -7.04
C ALA A 83 -27.52 -5.19 -6.09
N ASP A 84 -28.81 -5.24 -6.44
CA ASP A 84 -29.90 -4.74 -5.61
C ASP A 84 -29.98 -5.53 -4.30
N ASN A 85 -30.29 -4.84 -3.20
CA ASN A 85 -30.42 -5.42 -1.86
C ASN A 85 -29.17 -6.15 -1.36
N GLN A 86 -28.00 -5.84 -1.90
CA GLN A 86 -26.73 -6.42 -1.46
C GLN A 86 -26.42 -6.00 -0.02
N THR A 87 -26.35 -6.99 0.89
CA THR A 87 -26.17 -6.79 2.34
C THR A 87 -24.72 -6.86 2.81
N GLN A 88 -23.80 -7.27 1.94
CA GLN A 88 -22.38 -7.44 2.26
C GLN A 88 -21.47 -7.07 1.07
N VAL A 89 -20.29 -6.53 1.36
CA VAL A 89 -19.21 -6.26 0.40
C VAL A 89 -17.92 -6.87 0.93
N ARG A 90 -17.30 -7.75 0.13
CA ARG A 90 -16.00 -8.33 0.44
C ARG A 90 -14.89 -7.48 -0.17
N ILE A 91 -13.88 -7.12 0.62
CA ILE A 91 -12.72 -6.34 0.22
C ILE A 91 -11.48 -7.21 0.44
N ARG A 92 -10.83 -7.64 -0.63
CA ARG A 92 -9.55 -8.36 -0.53
C ARG A 92 -8.38 -7.39 -0.56
N VAL A 93 -7.59 -7.40 0.51
CA VAL A 93 -6.31 -6.67 0.59
C VAL A 93 -5.18 -7.71 0.59
N LEU A 94 -4.05 -7.46 -0.07
CA LEU A 94 -2.98 -8.47 -0.21
C LEU A 94 -2.30 -8.87 1.12
N GLN A 95 -2.62 -8.23 2.24
CA GLN A 95 -2.19 -8.66 3.58
C GLN A 95 -3.34 -9.19 4.46
N GLY A 96 -4.55 -9.31 3.92
CA GLY A 96 -5.71 -9.85 4.64
C GLY A 96 -7.05 -9.62 3.92
N GLU A 97 -8.05 -10.41 4.27
CA GLU A 97 -9.42 -10.21 3.78
C GLU A 97 -10.20 -9.36 4.79
N PHE A 98 -10.94 -8.38 4.29
CA PHE A 98 -11.86 -7.56 5.09
C PHE A 98 -13.26 -7.70 4.51
N GLU A 99 -14.25 -8.04 5.33
CA GLU A 99 -15.64 -8.14 4.89
C GLU A 99 -16.48 -7.08 5.59
N LEU A 100 -17.10 -6.21 4.79
CA LEU A 100 -18.05 -5.23 5.27
C LEU A 100 -19.44 -5.86 5.24
N VAL A 101 -19.96 -6.18 6.43
CA VAL A 101 -21.31 -6.73 6.64
C VAL A 101 -22.25 -5.68 7.22
N GLY A 102 -23.56 -5.86 7.01
CA GLY A 102 -24.61 -5.02 7.59
C GLY A 102 -24.98 -3.81 6.74
N ILE A 103 -24.87 -3.93 5.42
CA ILE A 103 -25.35 -2.90 4.49
C ILE A 103 -26.90 -3.01 4.41
N PRO A 104 -27.68 -1.96 4.69
CA PRO A 104 -29.12 -1.95 4.49
C PRO A 104 -29.45 -2.30 3.02
N PRO A 105 -30.48 -3.15 2.79
CA PRO A 105 -30.96 -3.43 1.44
C PRO A 105 -31.35 -2.14 0.72
N ALA A 106 -30.71 -1.87 -0.40
CA ALA A 106 -30.99 -0.74 -1.27
C ALA A 106 -30.74 -1.13 -2.74
N PRO A 107 -31.35 -0.42 -3.72
CA PRO A 107 -31.01 -0.59 -5.13
C PRO A 107 -29.50 -0.50 -5.38
N ARG A 108 -29.00 -1.24 -6.37
CA ARG A 108 -27.60 -1.17 -6.81
C ARG A 108 -27.23 0.27 -7.12
N GLY A 109 -26.01 0.68 -6.79
CA GLY A 109 -25.57 2.06 -7.02
C GLY A 109 -25.97 3.05 -5.92
N MET A 110 -26.93 2.74 -5.04
CA MET A 110 -27.32 3.66 -3.95
C MET A 110 -26.35 3.64 -2.76
N PRO A 111 -25.97 2.50 -2.17
CA PRO A 111 -25.01 2.48 -1.08
C PRO A 111 -23.67 3.06 -1.55
N GLN A 112 -23.21 4.14 -0.93
CA GLN A 112 -21.91 4.75 -1.21
C GLN A 112 -20.93 4.34 -0.12
N ILE A 113 -19.91 3.57 -0.50
CA ILE A 113 -18.91 3.01 0.40
C ILE A 113 -17.58 3.67 0.07
N GLU A 114 -17.20 4.67 0.85
CA GLU A 114 -15.87 5.26 0.75
C GLU A 114 -14.85 4.34 1.40
N VAL A 115 -13.91 3.84 0.60
CA VAL A 115 -12.78 3.07 1.09
C VAL A 115 -11.53 3.93 0.98
N THR A 116 -10.97 4.22 2.14
CA THR A 116 -9.70 4.93 2.26
C THR A 116 -8.61 3.95 2.68
N PHE A 117 -7.51 3.92 1.95
CA PHE A 117 -6.27 3.30 2.37
C PHE A 117 -5.28 4.38 2.79
N VAL A 118 -4.77 4.26 4.02
CA VAL A 118 -3.71 5.13 4.56
C VAL A 118 -2.49 4.29 4.82
N PHE A 119 -1.32 4.74 4.33
CA PHE A 119 -0.02 4.17 4.62
C PHE A 119 0.82 5.20 5.35
N GLY A 120 1.05 4.97 6.64
CA GLY A 120 1.92 5.79 7.47
C GLY A 120 3.31 5.19 7.62
N ASN A 121 4.28 6.04 7.96
CA ASN A 121 5.62 5.60 8.35
C ASN A 121 5.64 5.38 9.88
N ARG A 122 5.31 4.17 10.36
CA ARG A 122 5.55 3.80 11.77
C ARG A 122 6.86 3.03 11.87
N LYS A 123 7.80 3.52 12.67
CA LYS A 123 8.97 2.75 13.09
C LYS A 123 8.49 1.47 13.78
N GLY A 124 8.73 0.31 13.16
CA GLY A 124 8.59 -1.00 13.81
C GLY A 124 7.23 -1.71 13.74
N ALA A 125 6.20 -1.17 13.10
CA ALA A 125 4.92 -1.88 12.95
C ALA A 125 4.57 -2.03 11.47
N ALA A 126 4.26 -3.26 11.07
CA ALA A 126 3.72 -3.59 9.75
C ALA A 126 2.65 -2.56 9.34
N ASN A 127 2.84 -2.00 8.14
CA ASN A 127 1.95 -1.09 7.41
C ASN A 127 0.57 -0.97 8.08
N HIS A 128 0.33 0.09 8.84
CA HIS A 128 -0.96 0.27 9.48
C HIS A 128 -1.99 0.67 8.41
N TYR A 129 -2.94 -0.23 8.11
CA TYR A 129 -4.06 0.03 7.21
C TYR A 129 -5.25 0.49 8.06
N SER A 130 -5.71 1.72 7.86
CA SER A 130 -6.98 2.18 8.43
C SER A 130 -8.03 2.20 7.33
N VAL A 131 -8.97 1.26 7.36
CA VAL A 131 -10.19 1.30 6.52
C VAL A 131 -11.23 2.11 7.28
N PHE A 132 -11.60 3.28 6.76
CA PHE A 132 -12.66 4.12 7.34
C PHE A 132 -14.04 3.64 6.85
N ARG A 133 -15.05 3.77 7.71
CA ARG A 133 -16.38 3.19 7.56
C ARG A 133 -17.42 4.28 7.21
N TRP A 134 -18.17 4.03 6.14
CA TRP A 134 -19.56 4.40 5.82
C TRP A 134 -20.12 5.79 6.21
N ALA A 135 -20.73 6.46 5.22
CA ALA A 135 -21.85 7.38 5.42
C ALA A 135 -22.98 7.03 4.45
N VAL A 136 -24.21 6.85 4.94
CA VAL A 136 -25.41 6.91 4.06
C VAL A 136 -25.54 8.38 3.69
N GLY A 137 -25.20 8.72 2.46
CA GLY A 137 -25.81 9.88 1.84
C GLY A 137 -27.26 9.51 1.53
N GLY A 138 -28.16 9.69 2.50
CA GLY A 138 -29.57 9.86 2.18
C GLY A 138 -29.70 11.17 1.41
N GLY A 139 -29.90 11.08 0.10
CA GLY A 139 -30.52 12.17 -0.64
C GLY A 139 -32.02 12.14 -0.36
N ASP A 140 -32.58 13.33 -0.14
CA ASP A 140 -33.97 13.62 0.23
C ASP A 140 -35.05 12.86 -0.57
#